data_AF-A0A7C7J2A7-F1
#
_entry.id   AF-A0A7C7J2A7-F1
#
_cell.length_a   1.000
_cell.length_b   1.000
_cell.length_c   1.000
_cell.angle_alpha   90.00
_cell.angle_beta   90.00
_cell.angle_gamma   90.00
#
_symmetry.space_group_name_H-M   'P 1'
#
loop_
_entity.id
_entity.type
_entity.pdbx_description
1 polymer ?
#
loop_
_entity_poly.entity_id
_entity_poly.type
_entity_poly.pdbx_seq_one_letter_code
_entity_poly.pdbx_strand_id
1 'polypeptide(L)'
;MTVEPEILVLSTTPTRAEAERLGRLLVDKKLVACVNIIPQITSIFLWEDSVATEEEVLLLMKSTMGRFDDIEKLIKEHHSYSVPEIIATPILKGSREYLSWIHEVTSRTS
;
A
#
# COMPACT_ATOMS: atom_id res chain seq x y z
N MET A 1 -19.43 -7.50 17.14
CA MET A 1 -18.38 -6.68 16.48
C MET A 1 -17.89 -7.48 15.30
N THR A 2 -18.16 -7.02 14.08
CA THR A 2 -17.58 -7.63 12.88
C THR A 2 -16.09 -7.28 12.86
N VAL A 3 -15.23 -8.30 12.88
CA VAL A 3 -13.77 -8.08 12.73
C VAL A 3 -13.55 -7.53 11.33
N GLU A 4 -12.91 -6.36 11.21
CA GLU A 4 -12.56 -5.82 9.90
C GLU A 4 -11.59 -6.78 9.19
N PRO A 5 -11.80 -7.08 7.90
CA PRO A 5 -10.88 -7.96 7.19
C PRO A 5 -9.52 -7.28 6.98
N GLU A 6 -8.44 -8.04 7.14
CA GLU A 6 -7.10 -7.60 6.79
C GLU A 6 -6.87 -7.67 5.28
N ILE A 7 -6.10 -6.72 4.77
CA ILE A 7 -5.81 -6.57 3.35
C ILE A 7 -4.33 -6.35 3.10
N LEU A 8 -3.87 -6.85 1.95
CA LEU A 8 -2.60 -6.49 1.37
C LEU A 8 -2.87 -5.48 0.25
N VAL A 9 -2.43 -4.24 0.44
CA VAL A 9 -2.50 -3.17 -0.57
C VAL A 9 -1.20 -3.17 -1.37
N LEU A 10 -1.33 -3.09 -2.70
CA LEU A 10 -0.24 -2.98 -3.65
C LEU A 10 -0.28 -1.60 -4.31
N SER A 11 0.90 -1.04 -4.52
CA SER A 11 1.12 0.19 -5.26
C SER A 11 2.55 0.22 -5.79
N THR A 12 2.80 0.88 -6.91
CA THR A 12 4.15 1.10 -7.44
C THR A 12 4.52 2.57 -7.34
N THR A 13 5.81 2.89 -7.35
CA THR A 13 6.30 4.28 -7.40
C THR A 13 7.48 4.36 -8.39
N PRO A 14 7.72 5.53 -9.01
CA PRO A 14 8.80 5.69 -10.00
C PRO A 14 10.21 5.59 -9.39
N THR A 15 10.36 5.83 -8.09
CA THR A 15 11.67 5.84 -7.45
C THR A 15 11.65 5.23 -6.05
N ARG A 16 12.79 4.65 -5.66
CA ARG A 16 12.99 4.13 -4.30
C ARG A 16 12.83 5.20 -3.22
N ALA A 17 13.28 6.42 -3.48
CA ALA A 17 13.16 7.52 -2.53
C ALA A 17 11.68 7.88 -2.25
N GLU A 18 10.84 7.86 -3.29
CA GLU A 18 9.40 8.05 -3.15
C GLU A 18 8.74 6.89 -2.39
N ALA A 19 9.07 5.64 -2.72
CA ALA A 19 8.60 4.47 -2.00
C ALA A 19 8.94 4.53 -0.49
N GLU A 20 10.19 4.87 -0.15
CA GLU A 20 10.64 4.96 1.24
C GLU A 20 9.93 6.09 1.99
N ARG A 21 9.73 7.24 1.35
CA ARG A 21 9.00 8.37 1.95
C ARG A 21 7.53 8.02 2.18
N LEU A 22 6.85 7.46 1.18
CA LEU A 22 5.46 7.03 1.27
C LEU A 22 5.28 5.94 2.34
N GLY A 23 6.14 4.92 2.32
CA GLY A 23 6.11 3.82 3.28
C GLY A 23 6.25 4.30 4.72
N ARG A 24 7.20 5.21 4.99
CA ARG A 24 7.36 5.84 6.32
C ARG A 24 6.13 6.65 6.70
N LEU A 25 5.63 7.50 5.81
CA LEU A 25 4.48 8.35 6.09
C LEU A 25 3.20 7.55 6.42
N LEU A 26 2.96 6.46 5.70
CA LEU A 26 1.82 5.56 5.92
C LEU A 26 1.90 4.86 7.29
N VAL A 27 3.10 4.39 7.67
CA VAL A 27 3.34 3.74 8.98
C VAL A 27 3.25 4.76 10.12
N ASP A 28 3.87 5.94 9.97
CA ASP A 28 3.86 7.00 10.99
C ASP A 28 2.43 7.48 11.28
N LYS A 29 1.57 7.53 10.26
CA LYS A 29 0.14 7.85 10.40
C LYS A 29 -0.72 6.67 10.81
N LYS A 30 -0.13 5.50 11.08
CA LYS A 30 -0.83 4.27 11.49
C LYS A 30 -1.92 3.83 10.49
N LEU A 31 -1.73 4.14 9.20
CA LEU A 31 -2.64 3.69 8.14
C LEU A 31 -2.29 2.29 7.67
N VAL A 32 -1.03 1.90 7.78
CA VAL A 32 -0.53 0.56 7.50
C VAL A 32 0.34 0.12 8.66
N ALA A 33 0.30 -1.16 9.01
CA ALA A 33 1.16 -1.69 10.05
C ALA A 33 2.60 -1.92 9.54
N CYS A 34 2.73 -2.32 8.27
CA CYS A 34 4.00 -2.65 7.66
C CYS A 34 3.97 -2.41 6.15
N VAL A 35 5.12 -2.02 5.59
CA VAL A 35 5.35 -1.90 4.14
C VAL A 35 6.63 -2.66 3.78
N ASN A 36 6.56 -3.57 2.81
CA ASN A 36 7.75 -4.08 2.15
C ASN A 36 7.98 -3.28 0.87
N ILE A 37 9.24 -2.94 0.59
CA ILE A 37 9.66 -2.23 -0.62
C ILE A 37 10.47 -3.21 -1.45
N ILE A 38 9.98 -3.53 -2.65
CA ILE A 38 10.65 -4.41 -3.62
C ILE A 38 11.19 -3.51 -4.73
N PRO A 39 12.51 -3.25 -4.77
CA PRO A 39 13.10 -2.39 -5.77
C PRO A 39 13.17 -3.07 -7.15
N GLN A 40 13.29 -2.27 -8.20
CA GLN A 40 13.63 -2.71 -9.56
C GLN A 40 12.67 -3.74 -10.15
N ILE A 41 11.36 -3.44 -10.09
CA ILE A 41 10.38 -4.16 -10.89
C ILE A 41 10.26 -3.51 -12.27
N THR A 42 9.76 -4.26 -13.24
CA THR A 42 9.42 -3.74 -14.56
C THR A 42 7.91 -3.81 -14.75
N SER A 43 7.29 -2.65 -14.95
CA SER A 43 5.87 -2.51 -15.25
C SER A 43 5.70 -2.36 -16.77
N ILE A 44 4.80 -3.15 -17.36
CA ILE A 44 4.47 -3.08 -18.80
C ILE A 44 2.97 -2.81 -18.91
N PHE A 45 2.59 -1.72 -19.56
CA PHE A 45 1.21 -1.26 -19.66
C PHE A 45 0.94 -0.53 -20.98
N LEU A 46 -0.34 -0.28 -21.28
CA LEU A 46 -0.75 0.47 -22.46
C LEU A 46 -0.90 1.95 -22.10
N TRP A 47 -0.21 2.82 -22.82
CA TRP A 47 -0.30 4.27 -22.69
C TRP A 47 -0.31 4.91 -24.07
N GLU A 48 -1.27 5.81 -24.33
CA GLU A 48 -1.40 6.52 -25.64
C GLU A 48 -1.27 5.57 -26.85
N ASP A 49 -2.05 4.48 -26.82
CA ASP A 49 -2.09 3.43 -27.86
C ASP A 49 -0.76 2.70 -28.12
N SER A 50 0.22 2.85 -27.22
CA SER A 50 1.54 2.21 -27.30
C SER A 50 1.85 1.43 -26.04
N VAL A 51 2.57 0.31 -26.18
CA VAL A 51 3.06 -0.43 -25.01
C VAL A 51 4.23 0.34 -24.41
N ALA A 52 4.06 0.77 -23.18
CA ALA A 52 5.09 1.41 -22.37
C ALA A 52 5.70 0.39 -21.39
N THR A 53 6.95 0.62 -21.05
CA THR A 53 7.71 -0.18 -20.08
C THR A 53 8.44 0.78 -19.16
N GLU A 54 8.21 0.65 -17.85
CA GLU A 54 8.83 1.50 -16.83
C GLU A 54 9.50 0.65 -15.75
N GLU A 55 10.64 1.12 -15.24
CA GLU A 55 11.24 0.57 -14.02
C GLU A 55 10.62 1.23 -12.80
N GLU A 56 10.12 0.43 -11.87
CA GLU A 56 9.38 0.93 -10.71
C GLU A 56 9.82 0.23 -9.42
N VAL A 57 9.24 0.70 -8.32
CA VAL A 57 9.41 0.12 -6.99
C VAL A 57 8.04 -0.27 -6.46
N LEU A 58 7.87 -1.56 -6.14
CA LEU A 58 6.61 -2.12 -5.62
C LEU A 58 6.54 -1.98 -4.09
N LEU A 59 5.41 -1.48 -3.60
CA LEU A 59 5.05 -1.42 -2.19
C LEU A 59 4.02 -2.50 -1.88
N LEU A 60 4.31 -3.31 -0.86
CA LEU A 60 3.40 -4.31 -0.30
C LEU A 60 3.01 -3.92 1.12
N MET A 61 1.83 -3.35 1.27
CA MET A 61 1.36 -2.69 2.49
C MET A 61 0.30 -3.54 3.21
N LYS A 62 0.48 -3.80 4.51
CA LYS A 62 -0.46 -4.62 5.31
C LYS A 62 -1.30 -3.73 6.20
N SER A 63 -2.62 -3.85 6.07
CA SER A 63 -3.57 -3.03 6.81
C SER A 63 -4.92 -3.73 6.97
N THR A 64 -5.94 -3.01 7.44
CA THR A 64 -7.33 -3.44 7.51
C THR A 64 -8.17 -2.71 6.45
N MET A 65 -9.29 -3.32 6.07
CA MET A 65 -10.20 -2.74 5.08
C MET A 65 -10.72 -1.36 5.48
N GLY A 66 -10.94 -1.08 6.77
CA GLY A 66 -11.38 0.23 7.26
C GLY A 66 -10.36 1.36 7.09
N ARG A 67 -9.14 1.05 6.63
CA ARG A 67 -8.07 2.02 6.30
C ARG A 67 -7.85 2.23 4.82
N PHE A 68 -8.50 1.47 3.95
CA PHE A 68 -8.21 1.53 2.51
C PHE A 68 -8.37 2.96 1.94
N ASP A 69 -9.47 3.64 2.23
CA ASP A 69 -9.73 5.00 1.70
C ASP A 69 -8.71 6.04 2.21
N ASP A 70 -8.27 5.90 3.48
CA ASP A 70 -7.25 6.79 4.06
C ASP A 70 -5.87 6.53 3.41
N ILE A 71 -5.54 5.26 3.13
CA ILE A 71 -4.33 4.87 2.41
C ILE A 71 -4.36 5.42 0.99
N GLU A 72 -5.46 5.21 0.26
CA GLU A 72 -5.62 5.66 -1.11
C GLU A 72 -5.46 7.17 -1.22
N LYS A 73 -6.14 7.92 -0.36
CA LYS A 73 -6.05 9.37 -0.29
C LYS A 73 -4.61 9.83 -0.06
N LEU A 74 -3.92 9.25 0.93
CA LEU A 74 -2.56 9.65 1.26
C LEU A 74 -1.60 9.37 0.12
N ILE A 75 -1.70 8.20 -0.52
CA ILE A 75 -0.88 7.87 -1.68
C ILE A 75 -1.11 8.91 -2.77
N LYS A 76 -2.36 9.18 -3.16
CA LYS A 76 -2.69 10.18 -4.21
C LYS A 76 -2.15 11.57 -3.91
N GLU A 77 -2.20 12.02 -2.66
CA GLU A 77 -1.66 13.34 -2.25
C GLU A 77 -0.13 13.43 -2.37
N HIS A 78 0.57 12.29 -2.35
CA HIS A 78 2.02 12.23 -2.23
C HIS A 78 2.68 11.45 -3.37
N HIS A 79 1.95 11.06 -4.41
CA HIS A 79 2.49 10.31 -5.54
C HIS A 79 2.81 11.23 -6.71
N SER A 80 3.90 10.94 -7.42
CA SER A 80 4.31 11.70 -8.61
C SER A 80 3.47 11.42 -9.86
N TYR A 81 2.61 10.40 -9.84
CA TYR A 81 1.77 10.02 -10.97
C TYR A 81 0.36 10.55 -10.74
N SER A 82 -0.33 10.89 -11.83
CA SER A 82 -1.73 11.34 -11.78
C SER A 82 -2.70 10.22 -11.40
N VAL A 83 -2.40 8.99 -11.82
CA VAL A 83 -3.21 7.79 -11.55
C VAL A 83 -2.28 6.66 -11.08
N PRO A 84 -1.85 6.67 -9.80
CA PRO A 84 -1.02 5.59 -9.27
C PRO A 84 -1.81 4.29 -9.14
N GLU A 85 -1.14 3.14 -9.30
CA GLU A 85 -1.72 1.84 -8.97
C GLU A 85 -2.00 1.77 -7.46
N ILE A 86 -3.25 1.51 -7.07
CA ILE A 86 -3.64 1.28 -5.67
C ILE A 86 -4.73 0.20 -5.67
N ILE A 87 -4.35 -1.03 -5.35
CA ILE A 87 -5.28 -2.18 -5.31
C ILE A 87 -5.11 -2.97 -4.03
N ALA A 88 -6.14 -3.67 -3.59
CA ALA A 88 -6.10 -4.50 -2.38
C ALA A 88 -6.52 -5.94 -2.66
N THR A 89 -5.85 -6.88 -1.98
CA THR A 89 -6.23 -8.30 -1.95
C THR A 89 -6.52 -8.74 -0.52
N PRO A 90 -7.49 -9.65 -0.29
CA PRO A 90 -7.83 -10.09 1.05
C PRO A 90 -6.75 -11.00 1.64
N ILE A 91 -6.41 -10.80 2.90
CA ILE A 91 -5.57 -11.73 3.66
C ILE A 91 -6.50 -12.76 4.31
N LEU A 92 -6.53 -13.97 3.75
CA LEU A 92 -7.46 -15.01 4.19
C LEU A 92 -7.04 -15.69 5.50
N LYS A 93 -5.72 -15.79 5.75
CA LYS A 93 -5.12 -16.40 6.94
C LYS A 93 -3.75 -15.79 7.22
N GLY A 94 -3.36 -15.79 8.49
CA GLY A 94 -2.05 -15.37 8.99
C GLY A 94 -1.85 -15.89 10.41
N SER A 95 -0.67 -15.67 10.99
CA SER A 95 -0.47 -15.96 12.41
C SER A 95 -1.33 -15.02 13.26
N ARG A 96 -1.94 -15.56 14.31
CA ARG A 96 -2.90 -14.82 15.14
C ARG A 96 -2.27 -13.56 15.72
N GLU A 97 -1.04 -13.68 16.19
CA GLU A 97 -0.27 -12.60 16.81
C GLU A 97 0.03 -11.48 15.81
N TYR A 98 0.39 -11.83 14.58
CA TYR A 98 0.70 -10.83 13.54
C TYR A 98 -0.54 -10.11 13.04
N LEU A 99 -1.65 -10.83 12.82
CA LEU A 99 -2.92 -10.21 12.45
C LEU A 99 -3.43 -9.30 13.59
N SER A 100 -3.33 -9.74 14.85
CA SER A 100 -3.70 -8.91 16.00
C SER A 100 -2.87 -7.63 16.07
N TRP A 101 -1.57 -7.71 15.79
CA TRP A 101 -0.68 -6.55 15.73
C TRP A 101 -1.04 -5.59 14.59
N ILE A 102 -1.46 -6.09 13.41
CA ILE A 102 -1.96 -5.23 12.33
C ILE A 102 -3.13 -4.38 12.84
N HIS A 103 -4.13 -5.02 13.46
CA HIS A 103 -5.30 -4.33 14.02
C HIS A 103 -4.93 -3.33 15.12
N GLU A 104 -4.02 -3.70 16.03
CA GLU A 104 -3.60 -2.81 17.11
C GLU A 104 -2.99 -1.52 16.55
N VAL A 105 -2.05 -1.65 15.61
CA VAL A 105 -1.37 -0.51 14.99
C VAL A 105 -2.35 0.34 14.20
N THR A 106 -3.23 -0.27 13.39
CA THR A 106 -4.12 0.46 12.48
C THR A 106 -5.47 0.83 13.07
N SER A 107 -5.73 0.54 14.34
CA SER A 107 -6.99 0.91 15.01
C SER A 107 -7.26 2.42 14.93
N ARG A 108 -8.51 2.81 14.66
CA ARG A 108 -8.93 4.21 14.80
C ARG A 108 -8.98 4.50 16.30
N THR A 109 -7.92 5.13 16.81
CA THR A 109 -7.93 5.62 18.20
C THR A 109 -8.99 6.73 18.28
N SER A 110 -10.00 6.53 19.13
CA SER A 110 -10.95 7.57 19.52
C SER A 110 -10.25 8.74 20.19
#